data_AF-A0A830BLW3-F1
#
_entry.id   AF-A0A830BLW3-F1
#
_cell.length_a   1.000
_cell.length_b   1.000
_cell.length_c   1.000
_cell.angle_alpha   90.00
_cell.angle_beta   90.00
_cell.angle_gamma   90.00
#
_symmetry.space_group_name_H-M   'P 1'
#
loop_
_entity.id
_entity.type
_entity.pdbx_description
1 polymer ?
#
loop_
_entity_poly.entity_id
_entity_poly.type
_entity_poly.pdbx_seq_one_letter_code
_entity_poly.pdbx_strand_id
1 'polypeptide(L)'
;MATKLGFSVAKPRFLTAQFRKPFMSVSALPSSAPGVHSIQFGAGKLSLRRRLVVVIPKATTDQPGQVQEGEVVDSNVLPYCSLDKKQKKSVGEMEQEFLQALQAFYYEGKSIMSNEEFDNLKEELMWEGSSVVMLSSDEQRFLEASMAYVSGNPILSDEEFDELKQKLKMDGSEIVAEGPRCSLRSRKVYSDLNVDYLKMFLLNVPAAVVALGLFFFLDDLTGFEITYLLELPEPFSFLFTWFAAIPVILWLSSTITNAIVKDFLILVQIKVIKKIMASLSLLRLILALAAVIVHQPTAEAGYYAPVFHATQWQLAHATFYGDETASATMGGACGYENLFSSGYGTDTAALSTVLFNNGYGCGQCFQLRCVNSPWCFKGSPIATVTATNLCPPNWSQDSNNGGWCNPPRTHFDMAKPAFMKIAQWKGGIVPVMFRRVTCVRKGGLRFRFQGNGYWLLVYVMNVGGGGDVANMWVKGSKTGWISMSHNWGASYQAFATLGGQPLSFKITSYTSHETIIAYNVAPPNWQVGMTYSAIANFH
;
A
#
# COMPACT_ATOMS: atom_id res chain seq x y z
N MET A 1 -85.80 10.77 6.67
CA MET A 1 -85.35 9.43 6.21
C MET A 1 -83.89 9.31 6.66
N ALA A 2 -83.52 8.48 7.63
CA ALA A 2 -83.52 7.00 7.65
C ALA A 2 -82.15 6.47 7.13
N THR A 3 -81.34 5.69 7.89
CA THR A 3 -81.50 5.19 9.28
C THR A 3 -80.13 4.95 9.93
N LYS A 4 -80.05 5.00 11.27
CA LYS A 4 -78.94 4.39 12.04
C LYS A 4 -79.00 2.87 11.98
N LEU A 5 -77.86 2.19 12.18
CA LEU A 5 -77.82 1.00 13.05
C LEU A 5 -76.41 0.82 13.63
N GLY A 6 -76.35 0.27 14.84
CA GLY A 6 -75.12 -0.09 15.54
C GLY A 6 -75.49 -0.87 16.81
N PHE A 7 -74.61 -1.76 17.26
CA PHE A 7 -74.83 -2.58 18.45
C PHE A 7 -73.58 -2.65 19.33
N SER A 8 -73.79 -2.76 20.63
CA SER A 8 -72.75 -2.83 21.67
C SER A 8 -73.32 -3.54 22.91
N VAL A 9 -72.62 -4.57 23.40
CA VAL A 9 -72.79 -5.31 24.68
C VAL A 9 -71.77 -6.47 24.66
N ALA A 10 -71.13 -6.94 25.74
CA ALA A 10 -70.72 -6.33 27.00
C ALA A 10 -69.58 -7.17 27.66
N LYS A 11 -68.99 -6.65 28.75
CA LYS A 11 -67.84 -7.20 29.51
C LYS A 11 -68.14 -8.55 30.22
N PRO A 12 -67.07 -9.29 30.62
CA PRO A 12 -66.53 -9.14 31.99
C PRO A 12 -65.03 -8.72 31.94
N ARG A 13 -64.39 -7.98 32.87
CA ARG A 13 -64.31 -8.04 34.36
C ARG A 13 -63.70 -9.38 34.85
N PHE A 14 -62.73 -9.44 35.76
CA PHE A 14 -61.91 -8.42 36.43
C PHE A 14 -60.64 -9.13 36.95
N LEU A 15 -59.47 -8.48 36.89
CA LEU A 15 -58.48 -8.43 37.99
C LEU A 15 -57.35 -7.46 37.60
N THR A 16 -56.82 -6.73 38.58
CA THR A 16 -55.91 -5.60 38.35
C THR A 16 -54.59 -5.77 39.10
N ALA A 17 -53.48 -5.70 38.37
CA ALA A 17 -52.16 -5.48 38.94
C ALA A 17 -51.68 -4.07 38.52
N GLN A 18 -51.55 -3.16 39.48
CA GLN A 18 -50.92 -1.86 39.27
C GLN A 18 -49.46 -1.94 39.72
N PHE A 19 -48.53 -1.59 38.84
CA PHE A 19 -47.21 -1.09 39.26
C PHE A 19 -46.95 0.27 38.62
N ARG A 20 -46.54 1.22 39.45
CA ARG A 20 -46.55 2.66 39.17
C ARG A 20 -45.10 3.18 39.18
N LYS A 21 -44.74 4.00 38.20
CA LYS A 21 -43.46 4.75 38.23
C LYS A 21 -43.42 5.66 39.47
N PRO A 22 -42.25 5.84 40.08
CA PRO A 22 -41.88 7.11 40.70
C PRO A 22 -40.76 7.82 39.90
N PHE A 23 -40.91 9.13 39.75
CA PHE A 23 -39.77 10.04 39.57
C PHE A 23 -39.06 10.20 40.92
N MET A 24 -37.74 10.39 40.93
CA MET A 24 -37.05 11.19 41.96
C MET A 24 -35.76 11.82 41.39
N SER A 25 -35.53 13.08 41.74
CA SER A 25 -34.31 13.89 41.61
C SER A 25 -34.49 15.12 42.49
N VAL A 26 -33.41 15.85 42.85
CA VAL A 26 -33.19 16.84 43.96
C VAL A 26 -32.26 16.21 45.02
N SER A 27 -30.95 16.54 45.10
CA SER A 27 -30.27 17.75 45.65
C SER A 27 -29.98 17.68 47.17
N ALA A 28 -28.95 18.30 47.77
CA ALA A 28 -27.65 18.81 47.29
C ALA A 28 -26.78 19.33 48.48
N LEU A 29 -25.44 19.34 48.33
CA LEU A 29 -24.45 20.18 49.08
C LEU A 29 -24.34 19.91 50.63
N PRO A 30 -23.41 20.56 51.39
CA PRO A 30 -22.40 21.59 51.02
C PRO A 30 -20.92 21.37 51.45
N SER A 31 -20.02 21.80 50.56
CA SER A 31 -18.88 22.73 50.78
C SER A 31 -17.70 22.46 51.76
N SER A 32 -16.51 22.87 51.26
CA SER A 32 -15.32 23.41 51.97
C SER A 32 -14.22 22.45 52.51
N ALA A 33 -13.01 23.01 52.53
CA ALA A 33 -11.71 22.44 52.93
C ALA A 33 -11.05 23.41 53.96
N PRO A 34 -9.78 23.30 54.41
CA PRO A 34 -8.73 22.29 54.15
C PRO A 34 -7.94 21.82 55.41
N GLY A 35 -6.94 20.94 55.24
CA GLY A 35 -5.64 21.11 55.93
C GLY A 35 -5.01 20.00 56.80
N VAL A 36 -3.80 19.57 56.37
CA VAL A 36 -2.54 19.55 57.17
C VAL A 36 -2.28 18.47 58.27
N HIS A 37 -1.09 17.84 58.14
CA HIS A 37 -0.31 17.03 59.13
C HIS A 37 -0.90 15.71 59.69
N SER A 38 -0.17 14.81 60.35
CA SER A 38 1.24 14.29 60.27
C SER A 38 1.44 13.32 61.48
N ILE A 39 2.59 12.64 61.59
CA ILE A 39 3.06 11.79 62.73
C ILE A 39 2.34 10.42 62.82
N GLN A 40 2.91 9.20 62.96
CA GLN A 40 4.27 8.60 62.99
C GLN A 40 4.52 7.76 64.28
N PHE A 41 5.22 6.63 64.13
CA PHE A 41 5.60 5.61 65.15
C PHE A 41 4.44 4.75 65.71
N GLY A 42 4.68 3.50 66.15
CA GLY A 42 5.90 2.68 66.02
C GLY A 42 5.92 1.46 66.97
N ALA A 43 6.66 0.40 66.59
CA ALA A 43 6.90 -0.86 67.32
C ALA A 43 5.65 -1.72 67.70
N GLY A 44 5.65 -3.05 67.67
CA GLY A 44 6.74 -4.00 67.39
C GLY A 44 6.90 -5.01 68.54
N LYS A 45 6.75 -6.31 68.27
CA LYS A 45 7.16 -7.40 69.19
C LYS A 45 7.28 -8.75 68.46
N LEU A 46 8.31 -9.51 68.78
CA LEU A 46 8.53 -10.89 68.31
C LEU A 46 7.91 -11.90 69.30
N SER A 47 7.55 -13.10 68.82
CA SER A 47 7.96 -14.33 69.52
C SER A 47 7.89 -15.61 68.65
N LEU A 48 8.98 -16.39 68.74
CA LEU A 48 9.13 -17.87 68.74
C LEU A 48 7.83 -18.73 68.77
N ARG A 49 7.72 -19.98 68.24
CA ARG A 49 8.66 -21.11 67.90
C ARG A 49 7.81 -22.24 67.20
N ARG A 50 8.24 -23.39 66.63
CA ARG A 50 9.54 -24.08 66.34
C ARG A 50 9.31 -25.29 65.38
N ARG A 51 10.19 -25.53 64.38
CA ARG A 51 10.45 -26.84 63.66
C ARG A 51 9.28 -27.46 62.83
N LEU A 52 9.50 -28.39 61.87
CA LEU A 52 10.70 -29.11 61.38
C LEU A 52 10.61 -29.28 59.83
N VAL A 53 11.53 -28.73 59.01
CA VAL A 53 12.62 -29.42 58.26
C VAL A 53 12.21 -30.58 57.32
N VAL A 54 12.47 -30.44 56.01
CA VAL A 54 13.50 -31.15 55.19
C VAL A 54 13.75 -30.30 53.90
N VAL A 55 14.95 -29.79 53.53
CA VAL A 55 16.26 -30.42 53.11
C VAL A 55 16.22 -30.81 51.60
N ILE A 56 17.17 -30.48 50.68
CA ILE A 56 18.55 -29.90 50.67
C ILE A 56 18.93 -29.51 49.18
N PRO A 57 20.10 -28.91 48.78
CA PRO A 57 21.13 -28.06 49.42
C PRO A 57 21.45 -26.74 48.63
N LYS A 58 22.51 -25.99 49.02
CA LYS A 58 23.23 -24.98 48.21
C LYS A 58 24.70 -24.86 48.65
N ALA A 59 25.67 -25.00 47.73
CA ALA A 59 27.14 -24.80 47.87
C ALA A 59 27.78 -24.92 46.45
N THR A 60 29.01 -24.51 46.07
CA THR A 60 30.24 -23.89 46.65
C THR A 60 31.12 -23.43 45.45
N THR A 61 32.15 -22.56 45.45
CA THR A 61 32.92 -21.75 46.45
C THR A 61 33.54 -20.54 45.71
N ASP A 62 33.90 -19.44 46.40
CA ASP A 62 34.83 -18.41 45.91
C ASP A 62 36.26 -18.61 46.45
N GLN A 63 37.30 -18.42 45.61
CA GLN A 63 38.65 -17.93 46.00
C GLN A 63 39.37 -17.29 44.79
N PRO A 64 40.33 -16.35 44.99
CA PRO A 64 40.72 -15.36 43.99
C PRO A 64 41.95 -15.70 43.13
N GLY A 65 42.03 -15.11 41.92
CA GLY A 65 43.16 -15.17 40.99
C GLY A 65 43.41 -13.84 40.27
N GLN A 66 44.63 -13.62 39.79
CA GLN A 66 45.18 -12.31 39.37
C GLN A 66 44.55 -11.64 38.12
N VAL A 67 44.79 -10.32 38.03
CA VAL A 67 44.42 -9.39 36.95
C VAL A 67 45.13 -9.67 35.62
N GLN A 68 44.39 -9.63 34.51
CA GLN A 68 44.84 -8.95 33.27
C GLN A 68 43.67 -8.59 32.33
N GLU A 69 43.88 -7.45 31.65
CA GLU A 69 43.17 -6.85 30.49
C GLU A 69 41.63 -6.94 30.40
N GLY A 70 40.98 -5.77 30.39
CA GLY A 70 39.52 -5.66 30.38
C GLY A 70 38.92 -5.64 28.99
N GLU A 71 38.09 -6.64 28.68
CA GLU A 71 37.18 -6.62 27.54
C GLU A 71 35.96 -5.73 27.85
N VAL A 72 35.67 -4.76 26.97
CA VAL A 72 34.54 -3.84 27.14
C VAL A 72 33.27 -4.52 26.64
N VAL A 73 32.54 -5.16 27.55
CA VAL A 73 31.20 -5.70 27.30
C VAL A 73 30.22 -4.54 27.11
N ASP A 74 30.00 -4.12 25.86
CA ASP A 74 29.00 -3.09 25.54
C ASP A 74 27.58 -3.62 25.72
N SER A 75 26.96 -3.22 26.83
CA SER A 75 25.63 -3.65 27.24
C SER A 75 24.47 -3.17 26.33
N ASN A 76 24.74 -2.40 25.28
CA ASN A 76 23.73 -1.90 24.33
C ASN A 76 23.58 -2.75 23.05
N VAL A 77 24.36 -3.83 22.90
CA VAL A 77 24.28 -4.72 21.73
C VAL A 77 23.31 -5.87 22.02
N LEU A 78 22.26 -6.00 21.20
CA LEU A 78 21.38 -7.17 21.21
C LEU A 78 22.19 -8.45 20.87
N PRO A 79 21.85 -9.62 21.43
CA PRO A 79 22.66 -10.85 21.30
C PRO A 79 22.85 -11.38 19.87
N TYR A 80 22.22 -10.75 18.87
CA TYR A 80 22.37 -11.01 17.44
C TYR A 80 23.56 -10.28 16.78
N CYS A 81 24.26 -9.39 17.50
CA CYS A 81 25.44 -8.66 16.98
C CYS A 81 26.75 -8.98 17.73
N SER A 82 26.91 -10.22 18.20
CA SER A 82 28.21 -10.74 18.63
C SER A 82 29.18 -10.78 17.44
N LEU A 83 30.21 -9.93 17.44
CA LEU A 83 31.21 -9.81 16.37
C LEU A 83 32.26 -10.95 16.37
N ASP A 84 31.79 -12.18 16.53
CA ASP A 84 32.61 -13.38 16.33
C ASP A 84 33.05 -13.47 14.86
N LYS A 85 34.35 -13.76 14.65
CA LYS A 85 35.01 -13.71 13.33
C LYS A 85 34.70 -14.91 12.44
N LYS A 86 33.44 -15.36 12.40
CA LYS A 86 32.97 -16.25 11.32
C LYS A 86 33.02 -15.45 10.01
N GLN A 87 33.57 -16.05 8.95
CA GLN A 87 33.60 -15.41 7.64
C GLN A 87 32.15 -15.24 7.14
N LYS A 88 31.78 -14.06 6.65
CA LYS A 88 30.47 -13.87 6.00
C LYS A 88 30.40 -14.80 4.78
N LYS A 89 29.44 -15.72 4.78
CA LYS A 89 29.17 -16.61 3.66
C LYS A 89 28.71 -15.80 2.46
N SER A 90 29.01 -16.27 1.25
CA SER A 90 28.41 -15.69 0.05
C SER A 90 26.92 -16.06 -0.03
N VAL A 91 26.14 -15.22 -0.72
CA VAL A 91 24.69 -15.45 -0.89
C VAL A 91 24.41 -16.83 -1.49
N GLY A 92 25.20 -17.27 -2.48
CA GLY A 92 25.04 -18.59 -3.10
C GLY A 92 25.35 -19.78 -2.17
N GLU A 93 26.29 -19.63 -1.22
CA GLU A 93 26.53 -20.66 -0.18
C GLU A 93 25.35 -20.75 0.79
N MET A 94 24.77 -19.60 1.17
CA MET A 94 23.59 -19.54 2.03
C MET A 94 22.33 -20.09 1.33
N GLU A 95 22.13 -19.77 0.06
CA GLU A 95 21.06 -20.35 -0.77
C GLU A 95 21.19 -21.88 -0.87
N GLN A 96 22.41 -22.39 -1.04
CA GLN A 96 22.67 -23.82 -1.11
C GLN A 96 22.42 -24.53 0.22
N GLU A 97 22.81 -23.94 1.36
CA GLU A 97 22.49 -24.48 2.69
C GLU A 97 20.98 -24.47 2.97
N PHE A 98 20.28 -23.40 2.59
CA PHE A 98 18.83 -23.28 2.74
C PHE A 98 18.06 -24.32 1.91
N LEU A 99 18.44 -24.50 0.64
CA LEU A 99 17.88 -25.52 -0.24
C LEU A 99 18.18 -26.94 0.27
N GLN A 100 19.39 -27.18 0.77
CA GLN A 100 19.77 -28.47 1.37
C GLN A 100 18.97 -28.76 2.65
N ALA A 101 18.70 -27.75 3.49
CA ALA A 101 17.88 -27.89 4.69
C ALA A 101 16.43 -28.24 4.37
N LEU A 102 15.83 -27.54 3.39
CA LEU A 102 14.50 -27.89 2.87
C LEU A 102 14.48 -29.31 2.32
N GLN A 103 15.45 -29.69 1.48
CA GLN A 103 15.49 -31.02 0.87
C GLN A 103 15.60 -32.14 1.93
N ALA A 104 16.50 -32.00 2.91
CA ALA A 104 16.68 -32.98 3.96
C ALA A 104 15.45 -33.09 4.89
N PHE A 105 14.79 -31.97 5.19
CA PHE A 105 13.59 -31.96 6.03
C PHE A 105 12.40 -32.63 5.33
N TYR A 106 12.09 -32.23 4.09
CA TYR A 106 10.89 -32.69 3.38
C TYR A 106 11.04 -34.09 2.77
N TYR A 107 12.21 -34.47 2.26
CA TYR A 107 12.41 -35.77 1.58
C TYR A 107 13.14 -36.83 2.42
N GLU A 108 14.04 -36.44 3.33
CA GLU A 108 14.77 -37.40 4.20
C GLU A 108 14.22 -37.48 5.63
N GLY A 109 13.34 -36.55 6.03
CA GLY A 109 12.83 -36.45 7.41
C GLY A 109 13.89 -36.01 8.43
N LYS A 110 14.95 -35.32 7.99
CA LYS A 110 16.12 -34.94 8.82
C LYS A 110 16.29 -33.43 8.90
N SER A 111 16.36 -32.90 10.11
CA SER A 111 16.83 -31.53 10.37
C SER A 111 18.36 -31.48 10.35
N ILE A 112 18.96 -30.84 9.34
CA ILE A 112 20.44 -30.67 9.27
C ILE A 112 20.96 -29.48 10.09
N MET A 113 20.05 -28.59 10.49
CA MET A 113 20.27 -27.41 11.33
C MET A 113 19.07 -27.25 12.26
N SER A 114 19.21 -26.47 13.34
CA SER A 114 18.10 -26.13 14.23
C SER A 114 17.11 -25.16 13.58
N ASN A 115 15.89 -25.09 14.12
CA ASN A 115 14.88 -24.14 13.65
C ASN A 115 15.35 -22.68 13.77
N GLU A 116 16.07 -22.35 14.84
CA GLU A 116 16.63 -21.01 15.06
C GLU A 116 17.70 -20.67 14.01
N GLU A 117 18.60 -21.61 13.68
CA GLU A 117 19.57 -21.43 12.59
C GLU A 117 18.89 -21.30 11.23
N PHE A 118 17.82 -22.07 10.97
CA PHE A 118 17.06 -22.01 9.72
C PHE A 118 16.31 -20.69 9.55
N ASP A 119 15.62 -20.20 10.58
CA ASP A 119 14.92 -18.92 10.53
C ASP A 119 15.90 -17.73 10.42
N ASN A 120 17.06 -17.77 11.11
CA ASN A 120 18.13 -16.78 10.91
C ASN A 120 18.68 -16.78 9.48
N LEU A 121 19.00 -17.97 8.91
CA LEU A 121 19.49 -18.10 7.54
C LEU A 121 18.49 -17.59 6.50
N LYS A 122 17.20 -17.88 6.73
CA LYS A 122 16.08 -17.41 5.92
C LYS A 122 15.92 -15.90 5.98
N GLU A 123 16.05 -15.28 7.16
CA GLU A 123 16.06 -13.82 7.29
C GLU A 123 17.27 -13.20 6.60
N GLU A 124 18.50 -13.73 6.79
CA GLU A 124 19.70 -13.20 6.11
C GLU A 124 19.57 -13.27 4.57
N LEU A 125 19.02 -14.36 4.03
CA LEU A 125 18.71 -14.48 2.60
C LEU A 125 17.62 -13.49 2.12
N MET A 126 16.64 -13.16 2.96
CA MET A 126 15.66 -12.11 2.64
C MET A 126 16.29 -10.72 2.67
N TRP A 127 17.22 -10.45 3.61
CA TRP A 127 17.95 -9.18 3.70
C TRP A 127 18.94 -8.96 2.55
N GLU A 128 19.65 -10.01 2.10
CA GLU A 128 20.52 -9.96 0.91
C GLU A 128 19.72 -10.00 -0.41
N GLY A 129 18.39 -10.19 -0.36
CA GLY A 129 17.50 -10.10 -1.53
C GLY A 129 17.45 -11.34 -2.42
N SER A 130 17.72 -12.53 -1.87
CA SER A 130 17.65 -13.80 -2.59
C SER A 130 16.26 -14.06 -3.18
N SER A 131 16.22 -14.45 -4.45
CA SER A 131 14.98 -14.90 -5.13
C SER A 131 14.49 -16.25 -4.60
N VAL A 132 15.35 -17.05 -3.97
CA VAL A 132 15.05 -18.41 -3.47
C VAL A 132 14.11 -18.39 -2.27
N VAL A 133 14.11 -17.32 -1.46
CA VAL A 133 13.19 -17.19 -0.30
C VAL A 133 11.91 -16.41 -0.66
N MET A 134 11.92 -15.64 -1.74
CA MET A 134 10.80 -14.78 -2.18
C MET A 134 9.80 -15.49 -3.12
N LEU A 135 9.91 -16.81 -3.27
CA LEU A 135 9.08 -17.64 -4.14
C LEU A 135 7.58 -17.59 -3.77
N SER A 136 6.69 -17.43 -4.74
CA SER A 136 5.25 -17.60 -4.52
C SER A 136 4.86 -19.08 -4.34
N SER A 137 3.70 -19.34 -3.73
CA SER A 137 3.25 -20.72 -3.43
C SER A 137 3.11 -21.62 -4.67
N ASP A 138 2.84 -21.04 -5.84
CA ASP A 138 2.77 -21.81 -7.09
C ASP A 138 4.18 -22.13 -7.64
N GLU A 139 5.14 -21.22 -7.49
CA GLU A 139 6.54 -21.42 -7.86
C GLU A 139 7.23 -22.46 -6.96
N GLN A 140 6.94 -22.41 -5.65
CA GLN A 140 7.38 -23.43 -4.70
C GLN A 140 6.86 -24.82 -5.10
N ARG A 141 5.55 -24.95 -5.37
CA ARG A 141 4.93 -26.21 -5.80
C ARG A 141 5.49 -26.72 -7.15
N PHE A 142 5.83 -25.81 -8.07
CA PHE A 142 6.45 -26.17 -9.35
C PHE A 142 7.89 -26.70 -9.18
N LEU A 143 8.69 -26.07 -8.31
CA LEU A 143 10.05 -26.52 -7.99
C LEU A 143 10.01 -27.86 -7.22
N GLU A 144 9.14 -27.99 -6.23
CA GLU A 144 8.90 -29.22 -5.47
C GLU A 144 8.54 -30.38 -6.42
N ALA A 145 7.52 -30.20 -7.28
CA ALA A 145 7.13 -31.22 -8.25
C ALA A 145 8.25 -31.57 -9.24
N SER A 146 9.04 -30.58 -9.68
CA SER A 146 10.19 -30.79 -10.57
C SER A 146 11.28 -31.63 -9.89
N MET A 147 11.62 -31.33 -8.63
CA MET A 147 12.61 -32.10 -7.85
C MET A 147 12.10 -33.51 -7.53
N ALA A 148 10.82 -33.65 -7.20
CA ALA A 148 10.20 -34.93 -6.88
C ALA A 148 10.08 -35.85 -8.12
N TYR A 149 9.81 -35.30 -9.30
CA TYR A 149 9.89 -36.04 -10.56
C TYR A 149 11.32 -36.54 -10.83
N VAL A 150 12.34 -35.70 -10.65
CA VAL A 150 13.76 -36.07 -10.84
C VAL A 150 14.22 -37.11 -9.80
N SER A 151 13.67 -37.11 -8.59
CA SER A 151 13.95 -38.15 -7.57
C SER A 151 13.16 -39.45 -7.75
N GLY A 152 12.28 -39.51 -8.77
CA GLY A 152 11.49 -40.70 -9.11
C GLY A 152 10.17 -40.85 -8.32
N ASN A 153 9.77 -39.85 -7.53
CA ASN A 153 8.55 -39.84 -6.73
C ASN A 153 7.64 -38.67 -7.13
N PRO A 154 6.96 -38.71 -8.29
CA PRO A 154 6.15 -37.58 -8.77
C PRO A 154 4.98 -37.26 -7.83
N ILE A 155 4.87 -35.99 -7.44
CA ILE A 155 3.81 -35.46 -6.54
C ILE A 155 2.59 -34.93 -7.32
N LEU A 156 2.80 -34.55 -8.60
CA LEU A 156 1.75 -34.11 -9.53
C LEU A 156 1.65 -35.08 -10.70
N SER A 157 0.48 -35.16 -11.32
CA SER A 157 0.35 -35.73 -12.66
C SER A 157 0.97 -34.83 -13.73
N ASP A 158 1.33 -35.40 -14.88
CA ASP A 158 1.91 -34.66 -16.01
C ASP A 158 0.96 -33.52 -16.49
N GLU A 159 -0.36 -33.76 -16.45
CA GLU A 159 -1.39 -32.76 -16.80
C GLU A 159 -1.41 -31.58 -15.81
N GLU A 160 -1.44 -31.84 -14.51
CA GLU A 160 -1.37 -30.80 -13.47
C GLU A 160 -0.05 -30.02 -13.52
N PHE A 161 1.06 -30.70 -13.85
CA PHE A 161 2.37 -30.07 -13.99
C PHE A 161 2.40 -29.10 -15.18
N ASP A 162 1.86 -29.49 -16.33
CA ASP A 162 1.77 -28.61 -17.50
C ASP A 162 0.74 -27.48 -17.31
N GLU A 163 -0.36 -27.68 -16.58
CA GLU A 163 -1.26 -26.59 -16.18
C GLU A 163 -0.55 -25.57 -15.26
N LEU A 164 0.19 -26.05 -14.26
CA LEU A 164 0.97 -25.19 -13.36
C LEU A 164 2.08 -24.45 -14.11
N LYS A 165 2.77 -25.13 -15.04
CA LYS A 165 3.79 -24.54 -15.93
C LYS A 165 3.18 -23.45 -16.83
N GLN A 166 1.98 -23.67 -17.38
CA GLN A 166 1.26 -22.67 -18.18
C GLN A 166 0.80 -21.47 -17.33
N LYS A 167 0.27 -21.70 -16.13
CA LYS A 167 -0.14 -20.64 -15.20
C LYS A 167 1.02 -19.71 -14.88
N LEU A 168 2.16 -20.27 -14.43
CA LEU A 168 3.36 -19.49 -14.11
C LEU A 168 3.94 -18.74 -15.32
N LYS A 169 3.80 -19.28 -16.54
CA LYS A 169 4.13 -18.55 -17.79
C LYS A 169 3.16 -17.40 -18.10
N MET A 170 1.89 -17.46 -17.69
CA MET A 170 0.94 -16.35 -17.84
C MET A 170 1.13 -15.26 -16.77
N ASP A 171 1.48 -15.65 -15.55
CA ASP A 171 1.78 -14.73 -14.44
C ASP A 171 3.16 -14.06 -14.60
N GLY A 172 4.07 -14.67 -15.38
CA GLY A 172 5.34 -14.09 -15.80
C GLY A 172 6.51 -14.40 -14.87
N SER A 173 6.47 -15.56 -14.20
CA SER A 173 7.56 -16.09 -13.37
C SER A 173 8.85 -16.27 -14.17
N GLU A 174 9.97 -15.92 -13.55
CA GLU A 174 11.31 -16.09 -14.13
C GLU A 174 11.80 -17.55 -14.08
N ILE A 175 11.31 -18.34 -13.13
CA ILE A 175 11.72 -19.73 -12.88
C ILE A 175 11.27 -20.67 -14.01
N VAL A 176 10.17 -20.32 -14.67
CA VAL A 176 9.56 -21.11 -15.76
C VAL A 176 9.95 -20.57 -17.15
N ALA A 177 10.78 -19.53 -17.21
CA ALA A 177 11.24 -18.91 -18.45
C ALA A 177 12.44 -19.69 -19.05
N GLU A 178 12.18 -20.58 -20.01
CA GLU A 178 13.26 -21.30 -20.67
C GLU A 178 13.95 -20.42 -21.73
N GLY A 179 15.25 -20.17 -21.53
CA GLY A 179 16.10 -19.48 -22.50
C GLY A 179 16.28 -20.25 -23.81
N PRO A 180 16.84 -19.62 -24.87
CA PRO A 180 16.88 -20.18 -26.21
C PRO A 180 17.73 -21.47 -26.29
N ARG A 181 17.07 -22.64 -26.31
CA ARG A 181 17.71 -23.94 -26.41
C ARG A 181 17.89 -24.36 -27.87
N CYS A 182 19.14 -24.44 -28.33
CA CYS A 182 19.47 -24.96 -29.66
C CYS A 182 19.64 -26.49 -29.64
N SER A 183 18.78 -27.21 -30.35
CA SER A 183 18.92 -28.66 -30.54
C SER A 183 19.84 -28.94 -31.73
N LEU A 184 21.10 -29.30 -31.44
CA LEU A 184 22.09 -29.68 -32.47
C LEU A 184 21.61 -30.81 -33.38
N ARG A 185 20.78 -31.73 -32.85
CA ARG A 185 20.23 -32.88 -33.59
C ARG A 185 19.10 -32.50 -34.56
N SER A 186 18.27 -31.51 -34.23
CA SER A 186 17.15 -31.07 -35.11
C SER A 186 17.40 -29.76 -35.85
N ARG A 187 18.52 -29.07 -35.58
CA ARG A 187 18.87 -27.73 -36.10
C ARG A 187 17.77 -26.68 -35.87
N LYS A 188 17.02 -26.83 -34.77
CA LYS A 188 15.97 -25.89 -34.34
C LYS A 188 16.33 -25.26 -33.00
N VAL A 189 16.04 -23.97 -32.89
CA VAL A 189 16.09 -23.23 -31.62
C VAL A 189 14.68 -23.15 -31.06
N TYR A 190 14.51 -23.51 -29.80
CA TYR A 190 13.27 -23.36 -29.05
C TYR A 190 13.43 -22.20 -28.07
N SER A 191 12.45 -21.32 -27.99
CA SER A 191 12.50 -20.07 -27.21
C SER A 191 11.08 -19.66 -26.83
N ASP A 192 10.86 -19.32 -25.55
CA ASP A 192 9.57 -18.80 -25.06
C ASP A 192 9.37 -17.29 -25.35
N LEU A 193 10.40 -16.60 -25.86
CA LEU A 193 10.36 -15.15 -26.11
C LEU A 193 9.54 -14.82 -27.37
N ASN A 194 8.72 -13.76 -27.29
CA ASN A 194 7.92 -13.24 -28.38
C ASN A 194 8.48 -11.92 -28.94
N VAL A 195 8.07 -11.57 -30.17
CA VAL A 195 8.49 -10.33 -30.86
C VAL A 195 7.71 -9.12 -30.32
N ASP A 196 8.40 -8.11 -29.79
CA ASP A 196 7.78 -6.90 -29.23
C ASP A 196 7.65 -5.79 -30.29
N TYR A 197 6.56 -5.86 -31.05
CA TYR A 197 6.19 -4.86 -32.06
C TYR A 197 6.07 -3.43 -31.50
N LEU A 198 5.74 -3.25 -30.22
CA LEU A 198 5.60 -1.94 -29.60
C LEU A 198 6.97 -1.30 -29.36
N LYS A 199 7.96 -2.05 -28.88
CA LYS A 199 9.34 -1.56 -28.77
C LYS A 199 10.00 -1.32 -30.12
N MET A 200 9.75 -2.20 -31.11
CA MET A 200 10.24 -1.98 -32.48
C MET A 200 9.62 -0.72 -33.11
N PHE A 201 8.34 -0.40 -32.82
CA PHE A 201 7.74 0.88 -33.21
C PHE A 201 8.40 2.06 -32.48
N LEU A 202 8.54 2.00 -31.15
CA LEU A 202 9.15 3.08 -30.35
C LEU A 202 10.60 3.40 -30.75
N LEU A 203 11.37 2.42 -31.25
CA LEU A 203 12.73 2.63 -31.77
C LEU A 203 12.78 3.62 -32.95
N ASN A 204 11.68 3.76 -33.72
CA ASN A 204 11.58 4.73 -34.81
C ASN A 204 11.28 6.16 -34.33
N VAL A 205 10.74 6.35 -33.12
CA VAL A 205 10.26 7.68 -32.65
C VAL A 205 11.35 8.77 -32.66
N PRO A 206 12.60 8.53 -32.22
CA PRO A 206 13.66 9.54 -32.32
C PRO A 206 13.98 9.93 -33.78
N ALA A 207 13.98 8.95 -34.70
CA ALA A 207 14.21 9.20 -36.12
C ALA A 207 13.02 9.95 -36.76
N ALA A 208 11.79 9.67 -36.32
CA ALA A 208 10.60 10.41 -36.75
C ALA A 208 10.62 11.87 -36.29
N VAL A 209 11.11 12.16 -35.07
CA VAL A 209 11.29 13.55 -34.59
C VAL A 209 12.35 14.28 -35.42
N VAL A 210 13.45 13.63 -35.77
CA VAL A 210 14.47 14.23 -36.66
C VAL A 210 13.94 14.44 -38.09
N ALA A 211 13.20 13.46 -38.64
CA ALA A 211 12.57 13.57 -39.95
C ALA A 211 11.53 14.70 -40.01
N LEU A 212 10.71 14.85 -38.97
CA LEU A 212 9.72 15.92 -38.82
C LEU A 212 10.40 17.29 -38.61
N GLY A 213 11.48 17.36 -37.83
CA GLY A 213 12.29 18.58 -37.68
C GLY A 213 12.93 19.02 -38.99
N LEU A 214 13.46 18.09 -39.79
CA LEU A 214 13.96 18.37 -41.13
C LEU A 214 12.85 18.80 -42.09
N PHE A 215 11.64 18.24 -41.99
CA PHE A 215 10.50 18.61 -42.82
C PHE A 215 10.10 20.08 -42.61
N PHE A 216 9.96 20.53 -41.36
CA PHE A 216 9.66 21.95 -41.06
C PHE A 216 10.84 22.89 -41.35
N PHE A 217 12.08 22.49 -41.03
CA PHE A 217 13.27 23.29 -41.34
C PHE A 217 13.49 23.50 -42.86
N LEU A 218 13.02 22.56 -43.69
CA LEU A 218 13.01 22.72 -45.14
C LEU A 218 11.89 23.66 -45.61
N ASP A 219 10.70 23.71 -44.97
CA ASP A 219 9.68 24.73 -45.26
C ASP A 219 10.25 26.15 -45.02
N ASP A 220 10.82 26.39 -43.83
CA ASP A 220 11.46 27.66 -43.44
C ASP A 220 12.56 28.10 -44.43
N LEU A 221 13.40 27.16 -44.90
CA LEU A 221 14.52 27.47 -45.81
C LEU A 221 14.11 27.65 -47.27
N THR A 222 13.03 26.99 -47.72
CA THR A 222 12.63 26.97 -49.13
C THR A 222 11.46 27.91 -49.43
N GLY A 223 10.76 28.41 -48.40
CA GLY A 223 9.67 29.37 -48.55
C GLY A 223 8.46 28.78 -49.27
N PHE A 224 8.22 27.48 -49.16
CA PHE A 224 7.15 26.78 -49.86
C PHE A 224 5.76 26.92 -49.22
N GLU A 225 5.66 27.62 -48.09
CA GLU A 225 4.41 27.90 -47.39
C GLU A 225 3.61 26.62 -47.07
N ILE A 226 4.30 25.53 -46.69
CA ILE A 226 3.66 24.25 -46.34
C ILE A 226 2.75 24.43 -45.11
N THR A 227 3.06 25.41 -44.26
CA THR A 227 2.16 25.89 -43.20
C THR A 227 0.81 26.41 -43.74
N TYR A 228 0.74 27.13 -44.86
CA TYR A 228 -0.53 27.50 -45.51
C TYR A 228 -1.19 26.31 -46.25
N LEU A 229 -0.42 25.34 -46.76
CA LEU A 229 -0.95 24.07 -47.27
C LEU A 229 -1.65 23.25 -46.17
N LEU A 230 -1.19 23.39 -44.92
CA LEU A 230 -1.84 22.83 -43.72
C LEU A 230 -3.12 23.61 -43.32
N GLU A 231 -3.19 24.91 -43.59
CA GLU A 231 -4.40 25.74 -43.41
C GLU A 231 -5.38 25.72 -44.60
N LEU A 232 -5.13 24.89 -45.64
CA LEU A 232 -6.09 24.71 -46.72
C LEU A 232 -7.46 24.23 -46.18
N PRO A 233 -8.58 24.78 -46.71
CA PRO A 233 -9.91 24.36 -46.29
C PRO A 233 -10.11 22.84 -46.48
N GLU A 234 -10.81 22.22 -45.53
CA GLU A 234 -11.17 20.81 -45.62
C GLU A 234 -11.92 20.53 -46.94
N PRO A 235 -11.59 19.45 -47.66
CA PRO A 235 -10.82 18.28 -47.22
C PRO A 235 -9.32 18.28 -47.57
N PHE A 236 -8.77 19.35 -48.17
CA PHE A 236 -7.45 19.26 -48.84
C PHE A 236 -6.27 19.11 -47.86
N SER A 237 -6.29 19.82 -46.73
CA SER A 237 -5.28 19.65 -45.66
C SER A 237 -5.23 18.23 -45.10
N PHE A 238 -6.39 17.59 -44.89
CA PHE A 238 -6.50 16.19 -44.46
C PHE A 238 -5.89 15.22 -45.50
N LEU A 239 -6.18 15.43 -46.79
CA LEU A 239 -5.61 14.60 -47.85
C LEU A 239 -4.08 14.75 -47.94
N PHE A 240 -3.54 15.97 -47.87
CA PHE A 240 -2.10 16.20 -47.91
C PHE A 240 -1.38 15.59 -46.70
N THR A 241 -1.89 15.82 -45.49
CA THR A 241 -1.26 15.31 -44.25
C THR A 241 -1.22 13.78 -44.20
N TRP A 242 -2.34 13.10 -44.47
CA TRP A 242 -2.44 11.64 -44.31
C TRP A 242 -1.88 10.84 -45.49
N PHE A 243 -1.89 11.37 -46.71
CA PHE A 243 -1.45 10.64 -47.91
C PHE A 243 -0.10 11.09 -48.49
N ALA A 244 0.41 12.28 -48.12
CA ALA A 244 1.76 12.72 -48.53
C ALA A 244 2.71 12.87 -47.34
N ALA A 245 2.40 13.74 -46.37
CA ALA A 245 3.34 14.09 -45.30
C ALA A 245 3.65 12.91 -44.36
N ILE A 246 2.62 12.26 -43.80
CA ILE A 246 2.81 11.13 -42.86
C ILE A 246 3.56 9.95 -43.52
N PRO A 247 3.22 9.47 -44.73
CA PRO A 247 3.97 8.41 -45.40
C PRO A 247 5.45 8.74 -45.65
N VAL A 248 5.77 9.99 -46.05
CA VAL A 248 7.16 10.42 -46.28
C VAL A 248 7.96 10.48 -44.97
N ILE A 249 7.37 11.03 -43.89
CA ILE A 249 8.03 11.10 -42.57
C ILE A 249 8.29 9.68 -42.03
N LEU A 250 7.33 8.76 -42.15
CA LEU A 250 7.51 7.37 -41.71
C LEU A 250 8.54 6.60 -42.54
N TRP A 251 8.57 6.81 -43.86
CA TRP A 251 9.59 6.23 -44.74
C TRP A 251 11.00 6.73 -44.36
N LEU A 252 11.19 8.04 -44.27
CA LEU A 252 12.46 8.66 -43.90
C LEU A 252 12.92 8.22 -42.50
N SER A 253 12.00 8.18 -41.53
CA SER A 253 12.24 7.65 -40.19
C SER A 253 12.76 6.21 -40.23
N SER A 254 12.11 5.32 -40.98
CA SER A 254 12.53 3.92 -41.08
C SER A 254 13.88 3.79 -41.77
N THR A 255 14.16 4.56 -42.83
CA THR A 255 15.47 4.58 -43.49
C THR A 255 16.58 5.00 -42.53
N ILE A 256 16.37 6.04 -41.71
CA ILE A 256 17.32 6.49 -40.70
C ILE A 256 17.53 5.42 -39.62
N THR A 257 16.46 4.82 -39.08
CA THR A 257 16.56 3.76 -38.07
C THR A 257 17.30 2.54 -38.59
N ASN A 258 17.00 2.06 -39.80
CA ASN A 258 17.65 0.91 -40.44
C ASN A 258 19.14 1.15 -40.73
N ALA A 259 19.56 2.40 -40.95
CA ALA A 259 20.96 2.75 -41.17
C ALA A 259 21.80 2.71 -39.88
N ILE A 260 21.17 3.05 -38.74
CA ILE A 260 21.83 3.11 -37.42
C ILE A 260 21.78 1.75 -36.71
N VAL A 261 20.62 1.07 -36.73
CA VAL A 261 20.39 -0.21 -36.05
C VAL A 261 20.01 -1.27 -37.07
N LYS A 262 20.92 -2.21 -37.30
CA LYS A 262 20.67 -3.38 -38.15
C LYS A 262 20.03 -4.49 -37.33
N ASP A 263 19.08 -5.21 -37.93
CA ASP A 263 18.46 -6.43 -37.40
C ASP A 263 17.85 -6.31 -35.98
N PHE A 264 17.10 -5.25 -35.72
CA PHE A 264 16.47 -4.92 -34.42
C PHE A 264 15.27 -5.81 -34.02
N LEU A 265 15.39 -7.13 -34.12
CA LEU A 265 14.34 -8.04 -33.64
C LEU A 265 14.32 -8.08 -32.10
N ILE A 266 13.61 -7.13 -31.48
CA ILE A 266 13.48 -7.03 -30.03
C ILE A 266 12.55 -8.14 -29.52
N LEU A 267 13.17 -9.21 -29.00
CA LEU A 267 12.49 -10.33 -28.33
C LEU A 267 12.28 -10.04 -26.84
N VAL A 268 11.09 -10.33 -26.33
CA VAL A 268 10.67 -10.04 -24.94
C VAL A 268 9.77 -11.17 -24.43
N GLN A 269 9.88 -11.47 -23.13
CA GLN A 269 8.95 -12.36 -22.43
C GLN A 269 7.52 -11.79 -22.42
N ILE A 270 6.51 -12.64 -22.20
CA ILE A 270 5.07 -12.26 -22.30
C ILE A 270 4.60 -11.42 -21.09
N LYS A 271 5.22 -10.25 -20.87
CA LYS A 271 4.77 -9.29 -19.85
C LYS A 271 3.54 -8.51 -20.37
N VAL A 272 2.35 -9.06 -20.08
CA VAL A 272 1.06 -8.36 -19.97
C VAL A 272 0.39 -7.90 -21.30
N ILE A 273 0.62 -8.60 -22.42
CA ILE A 273 0.01 -8.23 -23.73
C ILE A 273 -1.53 -8.34 -23.73
N LYS A 274 -2.12 -9.35 -23.06
CA LYS A 274 -3.60 -9.54 -23.01
C LYS A 274 -4.36 -8.34 -22.40
N LYS A 275 -3.74 -7.57 -21.50
CA LYS A 275 -4.39 -6.43 -20.83
C LYS A 275 -4.48 -5.17 -21.70
N ILE A 276 -3.66 -5.08 -22.77
CA ILE A 276 -3.60 -3.94 -23.68
C ILE A 276 -4.62 -4.09 -24.81
N MET A 277 -4.75 -5.28 -25.41
CA MET A 277 -5.68 -5.49 -26.53
C MET A 277 -7.15 -5.31 -26.13
N ALA A 278 -7.54 -5.66 -24.90
CA ALA A 278 -8.87 -5.41 -24.36
C ALA A 278 -9.18 -3.91 -24.10
N SER A 279 -8.15 -3.06 -24.04
CA SER A 279 -8.31 -1.60 -23.90
C SER A 279 -8.56 -0.93 -25.26
N LEU A 280 -7.86 -1.38 -26.31
CA LEU A 280 -7.97 -0.81 -27.67
C LEU A 280 -9.35 -0.98 -28.30
N SER A 281 -10.06 -2.07 -28.03
CA SER A 281 -11.43 -2.29 -28.50
C SER A 281 -12.41 -1.31 -27.84
N LEU A 282 -12.27 -1.07 -26.53
CA LEU A 282 -13.06 -0.09 -25.79
C LEU A 282 -12.80 1.35 -26.27
N LEU A 283 -11.52 1.69 -26.50
CA LEU A 283 -11.12 3.02 -26.97
C LEU A 283 -11.72 3.36 -28.34
N ARG A 284 -11.78 2.40 -29.27
CA ARG A 284 -12.43 2.58 -30.59
C ARG A 284 -13.94 2.81 -30.46
N LEU A 285 -14.61 2.12 -29.53
CA LEU A 285 -16.04 2.30 -29.29
C LEU A 285 -16.35 3.68 -28.68
N ILE A 286 -15.51 4.16 -27.77
CA ILE A 286 -15.63 5.47 -27.12
C ILE A 286 -15.43 6.61 -28.14
N LEU A 287 -14.43 6.51 -29.03
CA LEU A 287 -14.20 7.48 -30.10
C LEU A 287 -15.36 7.55 -31.10
N ALA A 288 -15.99 6.41 -31.43
CA ALA A 288 -17.17 6.39 -32.30
C ALA A 288 -18.41 7.04 -31.67
N LEU A 289 -18.58 6.92 -30.34
CA LEU A 289 -19.67 7.56 -29.61
C LEU A 289 -19.46 9.07 -29.42
N ALA A 290 -18.21 9.52 -29.23
CA ALA A 290 -17.88 10.94 -29.05
C ALA A 290 -18.24 11.79 -30.29
N ALA A 291 -18.11 11.23 -31.50
CA ALA A 291 -18.37 11.92 -32.76
C ALA A 291 -19.86 12.28 -33.01
N VAL A 292 -20.79 11.80 -32.19
CA VAL A 292 -22.24 11.93 -32.42
C VAL A 292 -22.90 12.98 -31.51
N ILE A 293 -22.20 13.48 -30.48
CA ILE A 293 -22.80 14.32 -29.41
C ILE A 293 -22.15 15.71 -29.34
N VAL A 294 -22.00 16.37 -30.49
CA VAL A 294 -21.64 17.80 -30.56
C VAL A 294 -22.63 18.53 -31.46
N HIS A 295 -23.72 19.05 -30.87
CA HIS A 295 -24.46 20.25 -31.30
C HIS A 295 -25.65 20.53 -30.34
N GLN A 296 -25.36 21.03 -29.13
CA GLN A 296 -26.35 21.74 -28.31
C GLN A 296 -25.64 22.65 -27.29
N PRO A 297 -26.09 23.91 -27.09
CA PRO A 297 -25.45 24.83 -26.14
C PRO A 297 -25.91 24.53 -24.71
N THR A 298 -24.98 24.15 -23.84
CA THR A 298 -25.25 23.97 -22.41
C THR A 298 -25.26 25.32 -21.69
N ALA A 299 -26.38 25.69 -21.08
CA ALA A 299 -26.43 26.82 -20.15
C ALA A 299 -25.62 26.50 -18.87
N GLU A 300 -24.78 27.43 -18.42
CA GLU A 300 -23.90 27.23 -17.28
C GLU A 300 -24.67 27.28 -15.93
N ALA A 301 -25.02 26.10 -15.41
CA ALA A 301 -25.43 25.95 -14.01
C ALA A 301 -24.19 25.74 -13.13
N GLY A 302 -23.56 26.84 -12.71
CA GLY A 302 -22.30 26.85 -11.95
C GLY A 302 -22.36 26.26 -10.54
N TYR A 303 -22.43 24.93 -10.43
CA TYR A 303 -22.19 24.20 -9.19
C TYR A 303 -20.68 24.18 -8.86
N TYR A 304 -20.22 25.17 -8.10
CA TYR A 304 -18.88 25.15 -7.52
C TYR A 304 -18.78 24.04 -6.47
N ALA A 305 -18.15 22.92 -6.83
CA ALA A 305 -17.70 21.92 -5.86
C ALA A 305 -16.62 22.53 -4.94
N PRO A 306 -16.63 22.24 -3.62
CA PRO A 306 -15.70 22.83 -2.66
C PRO A 306 -14.30 22.20 -2.77
N VAL A 307 -13.52 22.65 -3.75
CA VAL A 307 -12.12 22.23 -3.97
C VAL A 307 -11.30 22.47 -2.70
N PHE A 308 -10.57 21.45 -2.24
CA PHE A 308 -9.73 21.60 -1.05
C PHE A 308 -8.51 22.51 -1.34
N HIS A 309 -8.35 23.57 -0.53
CA HIS A 309 -7.21 24.48 -0.62
C HIS A 309 -6.08 24.11 0.34
N ALA A 310 -4.84 24.20 -0.15
CA ALA A 310 -3.64 23.91 0.66
C ALA A 310 -3.53 24.84 1.88
N THR A 311 -3.17 24.27 3.04
CA THR A 311 -3.09 25.06 4.29
C THR A 311 -1.88 25.98 4.32
N GLN A 312 -1.88 26.91 5.28
CA GLN A 312 -0.67 27.65 5.65
C GLN A 312 0.45 26.70 6.11
N TRP A 313 1.69 27.14 5.93
CA TRP A 313 2.88 26.40 6.38
C TRP A 313 3.01 26.48 7.90
N GLN A 314 3.24 25.33 8.53
CA GLN A 314 3.43 25.15 9.97
C GLN A 314 4.78 24.48 10.26
N LEU A 315 5.34 24.70 11.45
CA LEU A 315 6.61 24.09 11.85
C LEU A 315 6.36 22.68 12.41
N ALA A 316 7.20 21.73 11.99
CA ALA A 316 7.25 20.37 12.50
C ALA A 316 8.71 19.87 12.50
N HIS A 317 8.89 18.61 12.87
CA HIS A 317 10.13 17.88 12.70
C HIS A 317 9.92 16.67 11.78
N ALA A 318 10.99 16.19 11.15
CA ALA A 318 10.98 14.94 10.42
C ALA A 318 12.17 14.06 10.79
N THR A 319 11.93 12.75 10.88
CA THR A 319 12.92 11.66 10.85
C THR A 319 12.64 10.77 9.64
N PHE A 320 13.37 9.68 9.51
CA PHE A 320 13.00 8.59 8.62
C PHE A 320 13.04 7.23 9.33
N TYR A 321 12.24 6.31 8.82
CA TYR A 321 12.31 4.89 9.15
C TYR A 321 12.42 4.02 7.91
N GLY A 322 12.86 2.78 8.12
CA GLY A 322 13.09 1.80 7.07
C GLY A 322 14.30 2.11 6.17
N ASP A 323 14.37 1.33 5.10
CA ASP A 323 15.45 1.30 4.14
C ASP A 323 15.10 2.03 2.83
N GLU A 324 15.96 1.96 1.82
CA GLU A 324 15.77 2.69 0.56
C GLU A 324 14.69 2.09 -0.35
N THR A 325 14.35 0.80 -0.17
CA THR A 325 13.16 0.18 -0.78
C THR A 325 11.85 0.58 -0.07
N ALA A 326 11.93 1.17 1.13
CA ALA A 326 10.82 1.43 2.04
C ALA A 326 10.00 0.16 2.42
N SER A 327 10.62 -1.02 2.37
CA SER A 327 10.00 -2.31 2.74
C SER A 327 9.37 -2.29 4.15
N ALA A 328 10.07 -1.71 5.13
CA ALA A 328 9.60 -1.56 6.50
C ALA A 328 8.41 -0.60 6.67
N THR A 329 7.91 0.04 5.60
CA THR A 329 6.73 0.92 5.65
C THR A 329 5.41 0.19 5.39
N MET A 330 5.44 -1.07 4.95
CA MET A 330 4.25 -1.90 4.72
C MET A 330 3.49 -2.19 6.03
N GLY A 331 2.20 -2.49 5.92
CA GLY A 331 1.36 -2.89 7.07
C GLY A 331 1.02 -1.77 8.06
N GLY A 332 1.39 -0.52 7.77
CA GLY A 332 1.22 0.64 8.66
C GLY A 332 -0.20 0.86 9.17
N ALA A 333 -0.31 1.53 10.31
CA ALA A 333 -1.50 1.65 11.17
C ALA A 333 -2.78 2.18 10.50
N CYS A 334 -2.72 2.73 9.29
CA CYS A 334 -3.91 3.06 8.50
C CYS A 334 -4.62 1.82 7.91
N GLY A 335 -3.96 0.66 7.86
CA GLY A 335 -4.51 -0.59 7.32
C GLY A 335 -4.47 -0.67 5.79
N TYR A 336 -3.47 -0.07 5.16
CA TYR A 336 -3.27 -0.06 3.71
C TYR A 336 -2.44 -1.24 3.17
N GLU A 337 -2.11 -2.21 4.02
CA GLU A 337 -1.38 -3.43 3.69
C GLU A 337 -0.07 -3.11 2.93
N ASN A 338 0.11 -3.61 1.70
CA ASN A 338 1.27 -3.28 0.88
C ASN A 338 1.06 -1.92 0.17
N LEU A 339 1.88 -0.93 0.48
CA LEU A 339 1.77 0.44 -0.03
C LEU A 339 2.06 0.57 -1.53
N PHE A 340 2.79 -0.38 -2.15
CA PHE A 340 3.00 -0.41 -3.60
C PHE A 340 1.74 -0.87 -4.34
N SER A 341 1.14 -2.00 -3.95
CA SER A 341 -0.12 -2.47 -4.57
C SER A 341 -1.33 -1.59 -4.19
N SER A 342 -1.32 -1.01 -3.00
CA SER A 342 -2.24 0.07 -2.61
C SER A 342 -1.96 1.40 -3.32
N GLY A 343 -0.90 1.52 -4.13
CA GLY A 343 -0.68 2.67 -5.02
C GLY A 343 -0.24 3.96 -4.33
N TYR A 344 0.28 3.87 -3.10
CA TYR A 344 0.91 4.99 -2.39
C TYR A 344 2.42 5.07 -2.65
N GLY A 345 3.06 3.93 -2.91
CA GLY A 345 4.49 3.83 -3.21
C GLY A 345 5.38 4.25 -2.03
N THR A 346 6.51 4.88 -2.34
CA THR A 346 7.54 5.30 -1.38
C THR A 346 7.35 6.72 -0.82
N ASP A 347 6.43 7.51 -1.36
CA ASP A 347 6.13 8.88 -0.91
C ASP A 347 5.14 8.87 0.25
N THR A 348 5.59 8.34 1.38
CA THR A 348 4.76 8.00 2.55
C THR A 348 5.41 8.42 3.86
N ALA A 349 4.58 8.62 4.89
CA ALA A 349 5.04 8.95 6.24
C ALA A 349 4.13 8.35 7.32
N ALA A 350 4.76 8.00 8.44
CA ALA A 350 4.11 7.76 9.70
C ALA A 350 3.90 9.10 10.43
N LEU A 351 2.67 9.37 10.83
CA LEU A 351 2.30 10.58 11.55
C LEU A 351 2.50 10.40 13.05
N SER A 352 3.08 11.38 13.74
CA SER A 352 2.95 11.51 15.20
C SER A 352 1.48 11.48 15.63
N THR A 353 1.21 11.01 16.85
CA THR A 353 -0.16 10.90 17.42
C THR A 353 -1.00 12.17 17.27
N VAL A 354 -0.38 13.35 17.41
CA VAL A 354 -0.99 14.68 17.24
C VAL A 354 -1.59 14.88 15.84
N LEU A 355 -0.94 14.37 14.80
CA LEU A 355 -1.40 14.44 13.41
C LEU A 355 -2.24 13.22 13.00
N PHE A 356 -1.93 12.03 13.54
CA PHE A 356 -2.62 10.79 13.21
C PHE A 356 -4.08 10.81 13.67
N ASN A 357 -4.35 11.42 14.84
CA ASN A 357 -5.69 11.61 15.41
C ASN A 357 -6.57 10.34 15.31
N ASN A 358 -6.13 9.26 15.97
CA ASN A 358 -6.77 7.92 15.99
C ASN A 358 -7.03 7.26 14.60
N GLY A 359 -6.55 7.85 13.51
CA GLY A 359 -6.77 7.39 12.14
C GLY A 359 -7.44 8.41 11.22
N TYR A 360 -8.01 9.50 11.74
CA TYR A 360 -8.58 10.57 10.91
C TYR A 360 -7.51 11.30 10.07
N GLY A 361 -6.22 11.18 10.44
CA GLY A 361 -5.07 11.61 9.65
C GLY A 361 -4.73 10.71 8.45
N CYS A 362 -5.26 9.47 8.38
CA CYS A 362 -4.92 8.51 7.33
C CYS A 362 -5.39 8.96 5.94
N GLY A 363 -4.55 8.72 4.93
CA GLY A 363 -4.82 9.03 3.52
C GLY A 363 -4.53 10.49 3.13
N GLN A 364 -4.48 11.40 4.11
CA GLN A 364 -4.17 12.82 3.91
C GLN A 364 -2.79 13.04 3.28
N CYS A 365 -2.68 14.09 2.47
CA CYS A 365 -1.45 14.45 1.76
C CYS A 365 -0.83 15.73 2.34
N PHE A 366 0.50 15.69 2.51
CA PHE A 366 1.28 16.76 3.12
C PHE A 366 2.45 17.13 2.21
N GLN A 367 2.71 18.43 2.06
CA GLN A 367 3.96 18.94 1.52
C GLN A 367 4.90 19.30 2.67
N LEU A 368 6.17 18.90 2.56
CA LEU A 368 7.22 19.15 3.55
C LEU A 368 8.46 19.72 2.85
N ARG A 369 9.17 20.63 3.53
CA ARG A 369 10.49 21.12 3.13
C ARG A 369 11.39 21.29 4.35
N CYS A 370 12.65 20.88 4.22
CA CYS A 370 13.65 21.03 5.28
C CYS A 370 14.05 22.50 5.46
N VAL A 371 14.12 22.97 6.70
CA VAL A 371 14.50 24.35 7.06
C VAL A 371 15.50 24.36 8.22
N ASN A 372 16.29 25.44 8.31
CA ASN A 372 17.13 25.77 9.47
C ASN A 372 18.08 24.64 9.95
N SER A 373 18.59 23.81 9.04
CA SER A 373 19.52 22.71 9.35
C SER A 373 20.58 22.56 8.25
N PRO A 374 21.85 22.27 8.59
CA PRO A 374 22.92 22.03 7.62
C PRO A 374 22.70 20.75 6.79
N TRP A 375 21.80 19.88 7.23
CA TRP A 375 21.46 18.63 6.54
C TRP A 375 20.43 18.82 5.41
N CYS A 376 19.75 19.96 5.34
CA CYS A 376 18.81 20.27 4.27
C CYS A 376 19.51 20.39 2.91
N PHE A 377 18.84 19.95 1.83
CA PHE A 377 19.35 20.20 0.48
C PHE A 377 19.23 21.68 0.08
N LYS A 378 20.19 22.14 -0.74
CA LYS A 378 20.20 23.50 -1.30
C LYS A 378 18.90 23.78 -2.05
N GLY A 379 18.33 24.96 -1.83
CA GLY A 379 17.04 25.37 -2.40
C GLY A 379 15.79 24.97 -1.58
N SER A 380 15.93 24.19 -0.50
CA SER A 380 14.80 23.72 0.33
C SER A 380 13.70 23.04 -0.51
N PRO A 381 14.03 21.95 -1.24
CA PRO A 381 13.07 21.23 -2.08
C PRO A 381 11.87 20.71 -1.28
N ILE A 382 10.75 20.55 -1.97
CA ILE A 382 9.48 20.11 -1.39
C ILE A 382 9.23 18.64 -1.74
N ALA A 383 9.11 17.78 -0.72
CA ALA A 383 8.51 16.46 -0.86
C ALA A 383 7.00 16.54 -0.64
N THR A 384 6.23 15.70 -1.34
CA THR A 384 4.80 15.47 -1.03
C THR A 384 4.66 14.02 -0.58
N VAL A 385 4.05 13.78 0.58
CA VAL A 385 3.86 12.43 1.14
C VAL A 385 2.41 12.16 1.52
N THR A 386 2.03 10.88 1.51
CA THR A 386 0.76 10.39 2.06
C THR A 386 0.95 9.90 3.50
N ALA A 387 0.02 10.22 4.39
CA ALA A 387 -0.09 9.59 5.70
C ALA A 387 -0.60 8.14 5.59
N THR A 388 0.26 7.17 5.92
CA THR A 388 -0.05 5.73 5.81
C THR A 388 0.14 4.96 7.12
N ASN A 389 0.76 5.57 8.12
CA ASN A 389 1.13 4.91 9.38
C ASN A 389 1.05 5.86 10.59
N LEU A 390 1.14 5.31 11.79
CA LEU A 390 1.30 6.02 13.07
C LEU A 390 2.75 5.85 13.52
N CYS A 391 3.41 6.95 13.89
CA CYS A 391 4.61 6.88 14.72
C CYS A 391 4.18 6.91 16.20
N PRO A 392 4.34 5.80 16.95
CA PRO A 392 3.89 5.73 18.34
C PRO A 392 4.76 6.61 19.27
N PRO A 393 4.21 7.10 20.39
CA PRO A 393 4.99 7.83 21.38
C PRO A 393 5.82 6.85 22.22
N ASN A 394 7.09 7.16 22.42
CA ASN A 394 7.96 6.46 23.36
C ASN A 394 8.09 7.29 24.66
N TRP A 395 7.18 7.05 25.60
CA TRP A 395 7.15 7.75 26.89
C TRP A 395 8.37 7.49 27.79
N SER A 396 9.20 6.49 27.47
CA SER A 396 10.43 6.16 28.20
C SER A 396 11.65 6.98 27.76
N GLN A 397 11.51 7.85 26.76
CA GLN A 397 12.60 8.65 26.18
C GLN A 397 12.21 10.12 26.05
N ASP A 398 13.18 11.04 26.18
CA ASP A 398 12.90 12.47 25.97
C ASP A 398 12.52 12.75 24.50
N SER A 399 11.67 13.75 24.31
CA SER A 399 11.19 14.16 22.99
C SER A 399 12.31 14.57 22.03
N ASN A 400 13.49 14.94 22.55
CA ASN A 400 14.69 15.34 21.79
C ASN A 400 15.82 14.29 21.83
N ASN A 401 15.57 13.12 22.43
CA ASN A 401 16.54 12.03 22.51
C ASN A 401 15.83 10.67 22.40
N GLY A 402 15.32 10.37 21.20
CA GLY A 402 14.64 9.12 20.85
C GLY A 402 13.11 9.17 20.90
N GLY A 403 12.51 9.97 21.78
CA GLY A 403 11.05 10.15 21.91
C GLY A 403 10.41 11.04 20.83
N TRP A 404 10.90 11.02 19.58
CA TRP A 404 10.62 12.04 18.55
C TRP A 404 9.13 12.28 18.28
N CYS A 405 8.30 11.25 18.42
CA CYS A 405 6.85 11.28 18.13
C CYS A 405 5.96 11.54 19.36
N ASN A 406 6.56 11.92 20.50
CA ASN A 406 5.85 12.22 21.75
C ASN A 406 5.04 13.53 21.63
N PRO A 407 3.76 13.54 22.06
CA PRO A 407 3.00 14.77 22.27
C PRO A 407 3.75 15.78 23.16
N PRO A 408 3.69 17.09 22.86
CA PRO A 408 2.91 17.73 21.81
C PRO A 408 3.66 17.89 20.47
N ARG A 409 4.76 17.16 20.22
CA ARG A 409 5.59 17.39 19.02
C ARG A 409 4.86 16.98 17.74
N THR A 410 4.58 17.97 16.89
CA THR A 410 4.20 17.74 15.50
C THR A 410 5.40 17.17 14.75
N HIS A 411 5.33 15.89 14.42
CA HIS A 411 6.42 15.12 13.83
C HIS A 411 5.96 14.18 12.71
N PHE A 412 6.80 14.02 11.69
CA PHE A 412 6.64 13.11 10.56
C PHE A 412 7.81 12.13 10.51
N ASP A 413 7.56 10.84 10.70
CA ASP A 413 8.57 9.83 10.49
C ASP A 413 8.41 9.26 9.07
N MET A 414 9.25 9.74 8.14
CA MET A 414 9.07 9.54 6.70
C MET A 414 9.65 8.20 6.24
N ALA A 415 9.19 7.67 5.11
CA ALA A 415 9.98 6.66 4.40
C ALA A 415 11.37 7.24 4.05
N LYS A 416 12.46 6.50 4.28
CA LYS A 416 13.83 6.94 3.90
C LYS A 416 13.93 7.54 2.47
N PRO A 417 13.39 6.94 1.40
CA PRO A 417 13.42 7.55 0.06
C PRO A 417 12.63 8.86 -0.08
N ALA A 418 11.61 9.11 0.76
CA ALA A 418 10.89 10.39 0.80
C ALA A 418 11.65 11.45 1.60
N PHE A 419 12.29 11.07 2.72
CA PHE A 419 13.15 11.94 3.51
C PHE A 419 14.36 12.44 2.71
N MET A 420 14.98 11.54 1.93
CA MET A 420 16.12 11.84 1.05
C MET A 420 15.76 12.72 -0.16
N LYS A 421 14.52 13.22 -0.27
CA LYS A 421 14.15 14.32 -1.18
C LYS A 421 14.34 15.70 -0.55
N ILE A 422 14.40 15.82 0.78
CA ILE A 422 14.48 17.12 1.49
C ILE A 422 15.74 17.30 2.35
N ALA A 423 16.32 16.21 2.87
CA ALA A 423 17.51 16.26 3.71
C ALA A 423 18.42 15.03 3.55
N GLN A 424 19.69 15.19 3.92
CA GLN A 424 20.64 14.10 4.05
C GLN A 424 20.29 13.22 5.25
N TRP A 425 20.21 11.90 5.05
CA TRP A 425 19.88 10.92 6.11
C TRP A 425 20.78 11.02 7.34
N LYS A 426 22.05 11.47 7.17
CA LYS A 426 23.02 11.69 8.26
C LYS A 426 22.57 12.70 9.32
N GLY A 427 21.56 13.53 9.03
CA GLY A 427 20.98 14.43 10.03
C GLY A 427 20.13 13.74 11.10
N GLY A 428 19.61 12.53 10.83
CA GLY A 428 18.69 11.81 11.71
C GLY A 428 17.32 12.50 11.82
N ILE A 429 17.26 13.60 12.57
CA ILE A 429 16.11 14.49 12.70
C ILE A 429 16.41 15.86 12.10
N VAL A 430 15.46 16.45 11.37
CA VAL A 430 15.55 17.81 10.83
C VAL A 430 14.30 18.65 11.12
N PRO A 431 14.42 19.98 11.27
CA PRO A 431 13.26 20.87 11.27
C PRO A 431 12.66 20.94 9.87
N VAL A 432 11.34 20.90 9.78
CA VAL A 432 10.60 21.00 8.52
C VAL A 432 9.48 22.01 8.63
N MET A 433 9.23 22.75 7.55
CA MET A 433 7.92 23.38 7.36
C MET A 433 7.03 22.39 6.61
N PHE A 434 5.80 22.18 7.08
CA PHE A 434 4.81 21.33 6.44
C PHE A 434 3.49 22.07 6.17
N ARG A 435 2.67 21.55 5.26
CA ARG A 435 1.27 21.95 5.04
C ARG A 435 0.45 20.80 4.48
N ARG A 436 -0.87 20.79 4.68
CA ARG A 436 -1.77 19.88 3.96
C ARG A 436 -1.98 20.36 2.52
N VAL A 437 -2.14 19.43 1.60
CA VAL A 437 -2.37 19.67 0.16
C VAL A 437 -3.36 18.65 -0.41
N THR A 438 -3.89 18.92 -1.61
CA THR A 438 -4.78 17.99 -2.33
C THR A 438 -4.10 16.67 -2.66
N CYS A 439 -4.80 15.58 -2.37
CA CYS A 439 -4.40 14.23 -2.74
C CYS A 439 -4.77 13.94 -4.20
N VAL A 440 -3.81 14.13 -5.10
CA VAL A 440 -3.96 13.69 -6.50
C VAL A 440 -3.89 12.16 -6.56
N ARG A 441 -5.03 11.51 -6.83
CA ARG A 441 -5.14 10.04 -6.99
C ARG A 441 -5.57 9.67 -8.40
N LYS A 442 -5.24 8.46 -8.84
CA LYS A 442 -5.70 7.88 -10.10
C LYS A 442 -6.77 6.82 -9.82
N GLY A 443 -7.87 6.87 -10.56
CA GLY A 443 -9.06 6.04 -10.32
C GLY A 443 -9.89 6.48 -9.11
N GLY A 444 -11.01 5.82 -8.87
CA GLY A 444 -11.92 6.10 -7.76
C GLY A 444 -11.48 5.50 -6.42
N LEU A 445 -12.34 5.64 -5.41
CA LEU A 445 -12.14 5.05 -4.08
C LEU A 445 -11.99 3.52 -4.14
N ARG A 446 -11.17 2.97 -3.25
CA ARG A 446 -10.97 1.51 -3.08
C ARG A 446 -11.40 1.08 -1.67
N PHE A 447 -12.02 -0.09 -1.58
CA PHE A 447 -12.67 -0.60 -0.38
C PHE A 447 -12.24 -2.06 -0.16
N ARG A 448 -11.37 -2.31 0.83
CA ARG A 448 -10.89 -3.64 1.22
C ARG A 448 -11.84 -4.22 2.27
N PHE A 449 -12.43 -5.38 2.02
CA PHE A 449 -13.42 -6.00 2.92
C PHE A 449 -12.79 -7.02 3.86
N GLN A 450 -13.24 -7.00 5.12
CA GLN A 450 -12.99 -8.00 6.15
C GLN A 450 -14.28 -8.27 6.96
N GLY A 451 -14.29 -9.33 7.78
CA GLY A 451 -15.44 -9.72 8.59
C GLY A 451 -16.26 -10.86 8.00
N ASN A 452 -17.59 -10.70 7.91
CA ASN A 452 -18.54 -11.68 7.39
C ASN A 452 -19.86 -11.03 6.93
N GLY A 453 -20.86 -11.83 6.53
CA GLY A 453 -22.15 -11.35 6.03
C GLY A 453 -23.05 -10.59 7.02
N TYR A 454 -22.70 -10.55 8.32
CA TYR A 454 -23.43 -9.88 9.40
C TYR A 454 -22.62 -8.76 10.09
N TRP A 455 -21.29 -8.80 10.00
CA TRP A 455 -20.38 -7.75 10.44
C TRP A 455 -19.37 -7.46 9.33
N LEU A 456 -19.47 -6.28 8.73
CA LEU A 456 -18.61 -5.84 7.63
C LEU A 456 -17.63 -4.78 8.15
N LEU A 457 -16.33 -5.06 8.04
CA LEU A 457 -15.24 -4.10 8.24
C LEU A 457 -14.69 -3.69 6.87
N VAL A 458 -14.53 -2.39 6.63
CA VAL A 458 -14.09 -1.83 5.35
C VAL A 458 -12.96 -0.84 5.57
N TYR A 459 -11.81 -1.06 4.93
CA TYR A 459 -10.72 -0.08 4.86
C TYR A 459 -10.89 0.76 3.59
N VAL A 460 -10.94 2.09 3.74
CA VAL A 460 -11.11 3.04 2.63
C VAL A 460 -9.76 3.55 2.17
N MET A 461 -9.49 3.42 0.87
CA MET A 461 -8.20 3.69 0.25
C MET A 461 -8.37 4.55 -1.01
N ASN A 462 -7.27 5.12 -1.50
CA ASN A 462 -7.24 5.91 -2.75
C ASN A 462 -8.10 7.18 -2.71
N VAL A 463 -8.29 7.77 -1.52
CA VAL A 463 -9.07 9.00 -1.31
C VAL A 463 -8.37 10.19 -1.97
N GLY A 464 -9.09 10.87 -2.87
CA GLY A 464 -8.68 12.13 -3.51
C GLY A 464 -9.02 13.37 -2.67
N GLY A 465 -8.98 14.57 -3.27
CA GLY A 465 -9.35 15.82 -2.60
C GLY A 465 -8.57 16.05 -1.31
N GLY A 466 -9.25 16.15 -0.16
CA GLY A 466 -8.61 16.27 1.16
C GLY A 466 -7.81 15.05 1.62
N GLY A 467 -8.06 13.88 1.05
CA GLY A 467 -7.48 12.60 1.46
C GLY A 467 -8.05 12.00 2.75
N ASP A 468 -9.02 12.69 3.36
CA ASP A 468 -9.64 12.35 4.65
C ASP A 468 -11.09 11.86 4.52
N VAL A 469 -11.57 11.20 5.57
CA VAL A 469 -12.97 10.79 5.73
C VAL A 469 -13.41 11.14 7.15
N ALA A 470 -14.57 11.79 7.30
CA ALA A 470 -15.22 12.03 8.59
C ALA A 470 -16.26 10.95 8.92
N ASN A 471 -17.11 10.61 7.95
CA ASN A 471 -18.26 9.74 8.15
C ASN A 471 -18.46 8.83 6.93
N MET A 472 -18.96 7.63 7.19
CA MET A 472 -19.21 6.62 6.16
C MET A 472 -20.52 5.88 6.43
N TRP A 473 -21.24 5.55 5.36
CA TRP A 473 -22.45 4.74 5.39
C TRP A 473 -22.38 3.64 4.34
N VAL A 474 -22.96 2.48 4.64
CA VAL A 474 -23.14 1.36 3.71
C VAL A 474 -24.62 1.13 3.43
N LYS A 475 -24.95 0.71 2.21
CA LYS A 475 -26.30 0.31 1.80
C LYS A 475 -26.24 -0.95 0.95
N GLY A 476 -27.04 -1.95 1.33
CA GLY A 476 -27.35 -3.11 0.50
C GLY A 476 -28.59 -2.89 -0.35
N SER A 477 -28.90 -3.82 -1.25
CA SER A 477 -30.14 -3.76 -2.05
C SER A 477 -31.40 -3.90 -1.19
N LYS A 478 -31.34 -4.62 -0.06
CA LYS A 478 -32.47 -4.88 0.85
C LYS A 478 -32.49 -3.98 2.10
N THR A 479 -31.55 -3.04 2.23
CA THR A 479 -31.40 -2.19 3.44
C THR A 479 -31.46 -0.69 3.12
N GLY A 480 -31.62 0.14 4.16
CA GLY A 480 -31.43 1.60 4.07
C GLY A 480 -29.95 2.00 4.02
N TRP A 481 -29.67 3.29 4.19
CA TRP A 481 -28.31 3.75 4.51
C TRP A 481 -28.01 3.50 5.98
N ILE A 482 -27.06 2.62 6.26
CA ILE A 482 -26.63 2.24 7.60
C ILE A 482 -25.34 2.99 7.91
N SER A 483 -25.31 3.73 9.03
CA SER A 483 -24.10 4.44 9.47
C SER A 483 -23.04 3.43 9.90
N MET A 484 -21.81 3.62 9.43
CA MET A 484 -20.67 2.84 9.87
C MET A 484 -19.98 3.57 11.03
N SER A 485 -19.51 2.85 12.04
CA SER A 485 -18.64 3.42 13.06
C SER A 485 -17.19 3.37 12.57
N HIS A 486 -16.45 4.46 12.80
CA HIS A 486 -14.99 4.44 12.70
C HIS A 486 -14.44 3.47 13.76
N ASN A 487 -13.38 2.73 13.40
CA ASN A 487 -12.76 1.74 14.28
C ASN A 487 -11.31 2.13 14.60
N TRP A 488 -10.41 1.98 13.63
CA TRP A 488 -9.01 2.39 13.73
C TRP A 488 -8.42 2.69 12.34
N GLY A 489 -7.50 3.65 12.25
CA GLY A 489 -6.85 3.98 10.98
C GLY A 489 -7.88 4.43 9.93
N ALA A 490 -7.82 3.88 8.72
CA ALA A 490 -8.81 4.13 7.67
C ALA A 490 -9.98 3.12 7.63
N SER A 491 -10.25 2.43 8.75
CA SER A 491 -11.27 1.37 8.82
C SER A 491 -12.59 1.80 9.47
N TYR A 492 -13.69 1.34 8.86
CA TYR A 492 -15.07 1.61 9.26
C TYR A 492 -15.86 0.30 9.29
N GLN A 493 -16.73 0.12 10.28
CA GLN A 493 -17.49 -1.12 10.48
C GLN A 493 -19.00 -0.93 10.55
N ALA A 494 -19.75 -1.95 10.12
CA ALA A 494 -21.20 -2.03 10.24
C ALA A 494 -21.66 -3.41 10.73
N PHE A 495 -22.59 -3.42 11.69
CA PHE A 495 -23.24 -4.63 12.21
C PHE A 495 -24.63 -4.74 11.55
N ALA A 496 -24.68 -5.43 10.41
CA ALA A 496 -25.90 -5.57 9.61
C ALA A 496 -25.80 -6.75 8.63
N THR A 497 -26.94 -7.39 8.34
CA THR A 497 -27.05 -8.45 7.33
C THR A 497 -26.87 -7.87 5.93
N LEU A 498 -25.64 -7.93 5.42
CA LEU A 498 -25.20 -7.36 4.13
C LEU A 498 -24.72 -8.43 3.14
N GLY A 499 -24.55 -9.68 3.58
CA GLY A 499 -24.24 -10.81 2.69
C GLY A 499 -25.34 -11.03 1.64
N GLY A 500 -24.95 -11.49 0.44
CA GLY A 500 -25.88 -11.77 -0.66
C GLY A 500 -26.53 -10.52 -1.27
N GLN A 501 -25.93 -9.34 -1.10
CA GLN A 501 -26.45 -8.05 -1.58
C GLN A 501 -25.31 -7.22 -2.20
N PRO A 502 -25.57 -6.50 -3.31
CA PRO A 502 -24.59 -5.56 -3.84
C PRO A 502 -24.50 -4.37 -2.88
N LEU A 503 -23.28 -3.89 -2.64
CA LEU A 503 -23.01 -2.86 -1.64
C LEU A 503 -22.68 -1.52 -2.29
N SER A 504 -23.35 -0.49 -1.80
CA SER A 504 -23.10 0.93 -2.11
C SER A 504 -22.55 1.62 -0.85
N PHE A 505 -21.68 2.61 -1.05
CA PHE A 505 -21.10 3.41 0.04
C PHE A 505 -21.40 4.89 -0.16
N LYS A 506 -21.58 5.62 0.94
CA LYS A 506 -21.63 7.08 0.99
C LYS A 506 -20.53 7.54 1.93
N ILE A 507 -19.71 8.49 1.49
CA ILE A 507 -18.49 8.91 2.18
C ILE A 507 -18.49 10.43 2.26
N THR A 508 -18.26 10.99 3.44
CA THR A 508 -18.16 12.44 3.68
C THR A 508 -16.74 12.81 4.09
N SER A 509 -16.10 13.76 3.40
CA SER A 509 -14.82 14.34 3.80
C SER A 509 -14.97 15.17 5.08
N TYR A 510 -13.96 15.12 5.94
CA TYR A 510 -13.83 16.02 7.08
C TYR A 510 -13.51 17.45 6.65
N THR A 511 -12.70 17.63 5.60
CA THR A 511 -12.10 18.93 5.28
C THR A 511 -12.84 19.72 4.20
N SER A 512 -13.39 19.08 3.16
CA SER A 512 -14.24 19.77 2.17
C SER A 512 -15.72 19.74 2.54
N HIS A 513 -16.11 18.91 3.52
CA HIS A 513 -17.50 18.54 3.85
C HIS A 513 -18.31 17.95 2.67
N GLU A 514 -17.68 17.72 1.52
CA GLU A 514 -18.29 17.05 0.37
C GLU A 514 -18.73 15.64 0.76
N THR A 515 -19.84 15.18 0.19
CA THR A 515 -20.36 13.83 0.39
C THR A 515 -20.60 13.16 -0.96
N ILE A 516 -19.78 12.16 -1.30
CA ILE A 516 -19.90 11.39 -2.53
C ILE A 516 -20.60 10.05 -2.27
N ILE A 517 -21.31 9.55 -3.28
CA ILE A 517 -22.01 8.25 -3.23
C ILE A 517 -21.43 7.33 -4.31
N ALA A 518 -20.81 6.24 -3.88
CA ALA A 518 -20.34 5.16 -4.72
C ALA A 518 -21.38 4.04 -4.76
N TYR A 519 -22.16 3.97 -5.83
CA TYR A 519 -23.19 2.95 -6.02
C TYR A 519 -22.62 1.60 -6.50
N ASN A 520 -23.16 0.50 -5.99
CA ASN A 520 -22.93 -0.88 -6.44
C ASN A 520 -21.43 -1.27 -6.59
N VAL A 521 -20.60 -0.80 -5.66
CA VAL A 521 -19.14 -0.98 -5.65
C VAL A 521 -18.73 -2.45 -5.55
N ALA A 522 -19.48 -3.24 -4.78
CA ALA A 522 -19.27 -4.67 -4.65
C ALA A 522 -20.51 -5.46 -5.12
N PRO A 523 -20.35 -6.57 -5.86
CA PRO A 523 -21.45 -7.38 -6.37
C PRO A 523 -22.09 -8.24 -5.25
N PRO A 524 -23.26 -8.89 -5.48
CA PRO A 524 -23.96 -9.63 -4.42
C PRO A 524 -23.17 -10.80 -3.81
N ASN A 525 -22.24 -11.37 -4.59
CA ASN A 525 -21.31 -12.43 -4.21
C ASN A 525 -19.94 -11.89 -3.75
N TRP A 526 -19.93 -10.72 -3.10
CA TRP A 526 -18.70 -10.13 -2.55
C TRP A 526 -18.03 -11.07 -1.53
N GLN A 527 -16.70 -10.99 -1.46
CA GLN A 527 -15.86 -11.82 -0.59
C GLN A 527 -15.03 -10.94 0.33
N VAL A 528 -14.82 -11.40 1.56
CA VAL A 528 -13.80 -10.84 2.45
C VAL A 528 -12.40 -11.25 1.96
N GLY A 529 -11.39 -10.41 2.23
CA GLY A 529 -10.08 -10.52 1.57
C GLY A 529 -9.96 -9.64 0.33
N MET A 530 -11.06 -9.40 -0.39
CA MET A 530 -11.04 -8.69 -1.68
C MET A 530 -11.05 -7.15 -1.52
N THR A 531 -10.56 -6.47 -2.56
CA THR A 531 -10.66 -5.01 -2.72
C THR A 531 -11.59 -4.67 -3.88
N TYR A 532 -12.62 -3.87 -3.61
CA TYR A 532 -13.55 -3.36 -4.61
C TYR A 532 -13.23 -1.91 -4.96
N SER A 533 -13.39 -1.52 -6.22
CA SER A 533 -13.06 -0.17 -6.71
C SER A 533 -14.31 0.54 -7.20
N ALA A 534 -14.52 1.78 -6.77
CA ALA A 534 -15.53 2.68 -7.30
C ALA A 534 -14.98 3.48 -8.50
N ILE A 535 -15.89 4.10 -9.24
CA ILE A 535 -15.57 5.11 -10.27
C ILE A 535 -15.42 6.51 -9.62
N ALA A 536 -16.26 6.81 -8.62
CA ALA A 536 -16.26 8.10 -7.92
C ALA A 536 -15.02 8.31 -7.01
N ASN A 537 -14.59 9.56 -6.89
CA ASN A 537 -13.61 10.04 -5.92
C ASN A 537 -13.92 11.48 -5.50
N PHE A 538 -13.18 12.00 -4.52
CA PHE A 538 -13.12 13.44 -4.21
C PHE A 538 -12.03 14.11 -5.07
N HIS A 539 -12.12 15.43 -5.25
CA HIS A 539 -11.25 16.21 -6.15
C HIS A 539 -10.55 17.39 -5.45
#